data_AF-T0LAC9-F1
#
_entry.id   AF-T0LAC9-F1
#
_cell.length_a   1.000
_cell.length_b   1.000
_cell.length_c   1.000
_cell.angle_alpha   90.00
_cell.angle_beta   90.00
_cell.angle_gamma   90.00
#
_symmetry.space_group_name_H-M   'P 1'
#
loop_
_entity.id
_entity.type
_entity.pdbx_description
1 polymer ?
#
loop_
_entity_poly.entity_id
_entity_poly.type
_entity_poly.pdbx_seq_one_letter_code
_entity_poly.pdbx_strand_id
1 'polypeptide(L)'
;MVVRSTGRILRRSSSEKSVQEICYDLNNSLTLYPIQFDNVKSHFLPMFIISVFHFFMLIMSFIAINFSNIKVEVIITGAFLTVVCNLIFSYILGALCRYLLDKSEDTGLASYAYMILLSTSYVPIFLILCSFFKPLGFLLMMICSSIGLYIGMNNLIRGHNFQDNRSYFIFNITTTLIYYLYLLGIVWLFLANIK
;
A
#
# COMPACT_ATOMS: atom_id res chain seq x y z
N MET A 1 3.84 1.15 53.35
CA MET A 1 3.45 2.17 52.35
C MET A 1 4.59 2.30 51.36
N VAL A 2 4.45 1.72 50.17
CA VAL A 2 5.45 1.83 49.11
C VAL A 2 4.99 2.94 48.16
N VAL A 3 5.73 4.05 48.16
CA VAL A 3 5.53 5.16 47.22
C VAL A 3 6.01 4.68 45.85
N ARG A 4 5.07 4.37 44.95
CA ARG A 4 5.35 4.15 43.53
C ARG A 4 5.68 5.51 42.91
N SER A 5 6.96 5.72 42.60
CA SER A 5 7.40 6.81 41.75
C SER A 5 6.78 6.64 40.37
N THR A 6 5.90 7.59 40.02
CA THR A 6 5.35 7.79 38.69
C THR A 6 6.49 8.04 37.70
N GLY A 7 6.95 6.98 37.05
CA GLY A 7 7.66 7.08 35.78
C GLY A 7 6.70 7.60 34.73
N ARG A 8 6.48 8.92 34.69
CA ARG A 8 6.00 9.59 33.48
C ARG A 8 7.10 9.45 32.45
N ILE A 9 7.05 8.37 31.68
CA ILE A 9 7.72 8.29 30.40
C ILE A 9 7.15 9.46 29.60
N LEU A 10 7.96 10.50 29.46
CA LEU A 10 7.76 11.57 28.49
C LEU A 10 7.48 10.90 27.14
N ARG A 11 6.20 10.86 26.75
CA ARG A 11 5.78 10.52 25.40
C ARG A 11 6.54 11.47 24.48
N ARG A 12 7.54 10.93 23.78
CA ARG A 12 8.18 11.62 22.65
C ARG A 12 7.06 12.00 21.68
N SER A 13 6.70 13.28 21.69
CA SER A 13 5.88 13.91 20.66
C SER A 13 6.77 14.21 19.45
N SER A 14 7.43 13.20 18.88
CA SER A 14 8.00 13.34 17.54
C SER A 14 6.93 12.88 16.56
N SER A 15 6.31 13.84 15.91
CA SER A 15 5.20 13.71 14.96
C SER A 15 5.58 13.02 13.64
N GLU A 16 6.82 12.57 13.50
CA GLU A 16 7.36 11.97 12.29
C GLU A 16 7.81 10.53 12.57
N LYS A 17 7.28 9.59 11.79
CA LYS A 17 7.81 8.22 11.78
C LYS A 17 9.25 8.27 11.30
N SER A 18 10.15 7.62 12.02
CA SER A 18 11.54 7.49 11.60
C SER A 18 11.64 6.59 10.36
N VAL A 19 12.71 6.74 9.57
CA VAL A 19 12.99 5.86 8.42
C VAL A 19 13.01 4.38 8.84
N GLN A 20 13.54 4.08 10.04
CA GLN A 20 13.58 2.72 10.59
C GLN A 20 12.17 2.15 10.83
N GLU A 21 11.25 2.95 11.37
CA GLU A 21 9.86 2.56 11.57
C GLU A 21 9.14 2.34 10.23
N ILE A 22 9.41 3.17 9.22
CA ILE A 22 8.83 3.03 7.87
C ILE A 22 9.33 1.75 7.20
N CYS A 23 10.62 1.43 7.32
CA CYS A 23 11.19 0.19 6.82
C CYS A 23 10.63 -1.03 7.58
N TYR A 24 10.38 -0.90 8.88
CA TYR A 24 9.75 -1.94 9.69
C TYR A 24 8.31 -2.20 9.23
N ASP A 25 7.53 -1.15 8.98
CA ASP A 25 6.18 -1.27 8.43
C ASP A 25 6.17 -1.88 7.03
N LEU A 26 7.11 -1.48 6.16
CA LEU A 26 7.27 -2.10 4.84
C LEU A 26 7.59 -3.58 4.95
N ASN A 27 8.53 -3.96 5.82
CA ASN A 27 8.88 -5.35 6.07
C ASN A 27 7.69 -6.15 6.62
N ASN A 28 6.95 -5.59 7.57
CA ASN A 28 5.74 -6.21 8.10
C ASN A 28 4.67 -6.39 7.02
N SER A 29 4.48 -5.37 6.16
CA SER A 29 3.59 -5.49 5.01
C SER A 29 4.01 -6.66 4.12
N LEU A 30 5.30 -6.75 3.77
CA LEU A 30 5.91 -7.80 2.91
C LEU A 30 5.91 -9.20 3.53
N THR A 31 5.71 -9.31 4.85
CA THR A 31 5.63 -10.57 5.59
C THR A 31 4.22 -10.86 6.11
N LEU A 32 3.23 -10.07 5.68
CA LEU A 32 1.81 -10.20 6.06
C LEU A 32 1.54 -10.03 7.56
N TYR A 33 2.46 -9.37 8.28
CA TYR A 33 2.25 -8.99 9.67
C TYR A 33 1.43 -7.71 9.79
N PRO A 34 0.59 -7.60 10.83
CA PRO A 34 -0.26 -6.44 11.02
C PRO A 34 0.58 -5.22 11.41
N ILE A 35 0.24 -4.08 10.83
CA ILE A 35 0.90 -2.79 11.02
C ILE A 35 0.03 -1.94 11.94
N GLN A 36 0.64 -1.22 12.87
CA GLN A 36 -0.10 -0.32 13.74
C GLN A 36 -0.60 0.89 12.96
N PHE A 37 -1.92 1.04 12.95
CA PHE A 37 -2.62 2.21 12.39
C PHE A 37 -2.58 3.36 13.40
N ASP A 38 -1.37 3.74 13.83
CA ASP A 38 -1.17 4.83 14.77
C ASP A 38 -0.75 6.10 14.02
N ASN A 39 -1.44 7.20 14.33
CA ASN A 39 -1.13 8.61 14.07
C ASN A 39 0.16 8.89 13.25
N VAL A 40 0.13 8.59 11.95
CA VAL A 40 1.12 9.10 10.99
C VAL A 40 0.79 10.57 10.75
N LYS A 41 1.24 11.45 11.66
CA LYS A 41 0.81 12.87 11.71
C LYS A 41 1.42 13.76 10.62
N SER A 42 2.38 13.32 9.80
CA SER A 42 2.90 14.10 8.65
C SER A 42 3.59 13.24 7.59
N HIS A 43 3.81 13.62 6.32
CA HIS A 43 3.14 14.54 5.37
C HIS A 43 3.60 14.25 3.92
N PHE A 44 4.74 13.58 3.72
CA PHE A 44 5.25 13.18 2.40
C PHE A 44 6.30 12.06 2.48
N LEU A 45 7.19 12.12 3.48
CA LEU A 45 8.36 11.25 3.60
C LEU A 45 8.04 9.73 3.61
N PRO A 46 7.06 9.22 4.38
CA PRO A 46 6.74 7.79 4.36
C PRO A 46 6.24 7.32 2.99
N MET A 47 5.41 8.14 2.33
CA MET A 47 4.91 7.88 0.98
C MET A 47 6.04 7.91 -0.04
N PHE A 48 6.97 8.87 0.09
CA PHE A 48 8.14 9.01 -0.77
C PHE A 48 9.07 7.80 -0.67
N ILE A 49 9.40 7.35 0.55
CA ILE A 49 10.28 6.18 0.75
C ILE A 49 9.68 4.93 0.12
N ILE A 50 8.38 4.68 0.33
CA ILE A 50 7.70 3.53 -0.28
C ILE A 50 7.64 3.66 -1.80
N SER A 51 7.39 4.87 -2.32
CA SER A 51 7.36 5.13 -3.76
C SER A 51 8.72 4.90 -4.42
N VAL A 52 9.81 5.32 -3.78
CA VAL A 52 11.18 5.06 -4.23
C VAL A 52 11.48 3.56 -4.22
N PHE A 53 11.05 2.85 -3.18
CA PHE A 53 11.17 1.38 -3.13
C PHE A 53 10.39 0.71 -4.26
N HIS A 54 9.13 1.09 -4.50
CA HIS A 54 8.35 0.59 -5.64
C HIS A 54 9.02 0.88 -6.96
N PHE A 55 9.51 2.11 -7.16
CA PHE A 55 10.20 2.53 -8.37
C PHE A 55 11.44 1.68 -8.63
N PHE A 56 12.28 1.47 -7.61
CA PHE A 56 13.48 0.65 -7.72
C PHE A 56 13.15 -0.81 -8.04
N MET A 57 12.15 -1.39 -7.34
CA MET A 57 11.68 -2.75 -7.61
C MET A 57 11.12 -2.90 -9.03
N LEU A 58 10.43 -1.88 -9.54
CA LEU A 58 9.94 -1.85 -10.92
C LEU A 58 11.10 -1.75 -11.91
N ILE A 59 12.10 -0.90 -11.69
CA ILE A 59 13.28 -0.86 -12.58
C ILE A 59 13.97 -2.24 -12.61
N MET A 60 14.21 -2.84 -11.44
CA MET A 60 14.81 -4.17 -11.35
C MET A 60 13.93 -5.23 -12.04
N SER A 61 12.59 -5.09 -11.98
CA SER A 61 11.66 -5.96 -12.69
C SER A 61 11.89 -5.93 -14.19
N PHE A 62 11.92 -4.75 -14.78
CA PHE A 62 12.04 -4.56 -16.21
C PHE A 62 13.39 -5.04 -16.74
N ILE A 63 14.47 -4.79 -15.98
CA ILE A 63 15.81 -5.30 -16.30
C ILE A 63 15.83 -6.83 -16.30
N ALA A 64 15.19 -7.47 -15.30
CA ALA A 64 15.16 -8.92 -15.20
C ALA A 64 14.33 -9.60 -16.31
N ILE A 65 13.28 -8.94 -16.80
CA ILE A 65 12.35 -9.50 -17.80
C ILE A 65 12.92 -9.41 -19.23
N ASN A 66 13.72 -8.38 -19.54
CA ASN A 66 14.17 -8.13 -20.90
C ASN A 66 15.61 -7.60 -20.95
N PHE A 67 16.57 -8.53 -21.01
CA PHE A 67 18.00 -8.21 -21.08
C PHE A 67 18.47 -7.61 -22.40
N SER A 68 17.64 -7.56 -23.47
CA SER A 68 18.17 -7.26 -24.82
C SER A 68 17.42 -6.25 -25.69
N ASN A 69 16.12 -5.97 -25.51
CA ASN A 69 15.36 -5.24 -26.56
C ASN A 69 14.44 -4.09 -26.11
N ILE A 70 14.32 -3.80 -24.80
CA ILE A 70 13.51 -2.66 -24.34
C ILE A 70 14.41 -1.45 -24.10
N LYS A 71 14.00 -0.29 -24.65
CA LYS A 71 14.67 0.98 -24.38
C LYS A 71 14.52 1.34 -22.90
N VAL A 72 15.62 1.69 -22.25
CA VAL A 72 15.66 2.11 -20.84
C VAL A 72 14.66 3.24 -20.53
N GLU A 73 14.42 4.13 -21.48
CA GLU A 73 13.41 5.19 -21.38
C GLU A 73 12.01 4.65 -21.12
N VAL A 74 11.59 3.61 -21.84
CA VAL A 74 10.26 2.98 -21.69
C VAL A 74 10.11 2.35 -20.31
N ILE A 75 11.19 1.74 -19.80
CA ILE A 75 11.26 1.15 -18.47
C ILE A 75 11.07 2.22 -17.40
N ILE A 76 11.84 3.33 -17.49
CA ILE A 76 11.78 4.43 -16.53
C ILE A 76 10.40 5.09 -16.56
N THR A 77 9.86 5.37 -17.75
CA THR A 77 8.54 5.98 -17.90
C THR A 77 7.43 5.07 -17.37
N GLY A 78 7.47 3.76 -17.67
CA GLY A 78 6.50 2.79 -17.17
C GLY A 78 6.56 2.62 -15.65
N ALA A 79 7.76 2.55 -15.07
CA ALA A 79 7.95 2.48 -13.62
C ALA A 79 7.44 3.76 -12.93
N PHE A 80 7.78 4.93 -13.48
CA PHE A 80 7.33 6.21 -12.95
C PHE A 80 5.80 6.33 -12.99
N LEU A 81 5.19 6.02 -14.12
CA LEU A 81 3.74 6.09 -14.30
C LEU A 81 3.01 5.14 -13.34
N THR A 82 3.53 3.93 -13.15
CA THR A 82 3.00 2.96 -12.18
C THR A 82 3.03 3.54 -10.76
N VAL A 83 4.15 4.12 -10.34
CA VAL A 83 4.27 4.75 -9.01
C VAL A 83 3.29 5.92 -8.84
N VAL A 84 3.14 6.76 -9.86
CA VAL A 84 2.16 7.87 -9.84
C VAL A 84 0.74 7.32 -9.73
N CYS A 85 0.37 6.29 -10.48
CA CYS A 85 -0.93 5.63 -10.37
C CYS A 85 -1.14 5.02 -8.98
N ASN A 86 -0.13 4.37 -8.38
CA ASN A 86 -0.20 3.83 -7.03
C ASN A 86 -0.46 4.93 -5.98
N LEU A 87 0.21 6.08 -6.13
CA LEU A 87 0.00 7.24 -5.25
C LEU A 87 -1.42 7.80 -5.38
N ILE A 88 -1.89 8.03 -6.61
CA ILE A 88 -3.25 8.53 -6.87
C ILE A 88 -4.28 7.56 -6.30
N PHE A 89 -4.15 6.26 -6.57
CA PHE A 89 -5.02 5.23 -6.03
C PHE A 89 -5.03 5.24 -4.50
N SER A 90 -3.85 5.33 -3.87
CA SER A 90 -3.72 5.35 -2.42
C SER A 90 -4.47 6.51 -1.79
N TYR A 91 -4.41 7.70 -2.39
CA TYR A 91 -5.17 8.86 -1.92
C TYR A 91 -6.67 8.73 -2.15
N ILE A 92 -7.11 8.25 -3.32
CA ILE A 92 -8.53 8.06 -3.63
C ILE A 92 -9.16 7.05 -2.68
N LEU A 93 -8.56 5.87 -2.57
CA LEU A 93 -9.07 4.82 -1.70
C LEU A 93 -8.90 5.21 -0.22
N GLY A 94 -7.82 5.90 0.13
CA GLY A 94 -7.63 6.45 1.47
C GLY A 94 -8.72 7.45 1.86
N ALA A 95 -9.16 8.31 0.94
CA ALA A 95 -10.26 9.25 1.16
C ALA A 95 -11.59 8.51 1.37
N LEU A 96 -11.85 7.49 0.56
CA LEU A 96 -13.02 6.64 0.73
C LEU A 96 -13.01 5.93 2.10
N CYS A 97 -11.89 5.32 2.47
CA CYS A 97 -11.76 4.63 3.74
C CYS A 97 -11.90 5.58 4.92
N ARG A 98 -11.37 6.81 4.83
CA ARG A 98 -11.57 7.85 5.84
C ARG A 98 -13.06 8.19 5.99
N TYR A 99 -13.75 8.39 4.88
CA TYR A 99 -15.18 8.70 4.86
C TYR A 99 -16.03 7.58 5.45
N LEU A 100 -15.69 6.32 5.19
CA LEU A 100 -16.47 5.16 5.64
C LEU A 100 -16.17 4.70 7.08
N LEU A 101 -14.93 4.85 7.54
CA LEU A 101 -14.49 4.32 8.84
C LEU A 101 -14.48 5.34 9.97
N ASP A 102 -14.24 6.62 9.66
CA ASP A 102 -14.21 7.74 10.63
C ASP A 102 -13.58 7.41 12.00
N LYS A 103 -12.46 6.68 12.00
CA LYS A 103 -11.89 6.05 13.21
C LYS A 103 -11.48 7.03 14.32
N SER A 104 -11.08 8.25 13.98
CA SER A 104 -10.79 9.32 14.95
C SER A 104 -10.56 10.66 14.24
N GLU A 105 -10.88 11.76 14.93
CA GLU A 105 -10.61 13.13 14.45
C GLU A 105 -9.11 13.38 14.18
N ASP A 106 -8.24 12.67 14.88
CA ASP A 106 -6.78 12.79 14.77
C ASP A 106 -6.18 12.02 13.57
N THR A 107 -6.93 11.13 12.92
CA THR A 107 -6.42 10.35 11.78
C THR A 107 -6.65 11.09 10.45
N GLY A 108 -5.61 11.75 9.96
CA GLY A 108 -5.63 12.44 8.68
C GLY A 108 -5.69 11.51 7.46
N LEU A 109 -6.11 12.06 6.30
CA LEU A 109 -6.13 11.37 5.00
C LEU A 109 -4.80 10.69 4.65
N ALA A 110 -3.67 11.33 4.99
CA ALA A 110 -2.34 10.81 4.71
C ALA A 110 -2.09 9.45 5.40
N SER A 111 -2.62 9.21 6.59
CA SER A 111 -2.51 7.92 7.28
C SER A 111 -3.24 6.82 6.54
N TYR A 112 -4.46 7.10 6.05
CA TYR A 112 -5.22 6.16 5.23
C TYR A 112 -4.49 5.87 3.92
N ALA A 113 -4.04 6.91 3.21
CA ALA A 113 -3.30 6.75 1.96
C ALA A 113 -1.99 5.96 2.16
N TYR A 114 -1.27 6.20 3.26
CA TYR A 114 -0.07 5.46 3.62
C TYR A 114 -0.33 3.96 3.80
N MET A 115 -1.40 3.61 4.50
CA MET A 115 -1.77 2.20 4.66
C MET A 115 -2.16 1.55 3.33
N ILE A 116 -2.91 2.25 2.48
CA ILE A 116 -3.26 1.74 1.15
C ILE A 116 -1.99 1.53 0.31
N LEU A 117 -1.07 2.48 0.35
CA LEU A 117 0.19 2.37 -0.39
C LEU A 117 1.00 1.16 0.10
N LEU A 118 1.10 0.95 1.41
CA LEU A 118 1.75 -0.21 2.02
C LEU A 118 1.13 -1.54 1.56
N SER A 119 -0.20 -1.62 1.48
CA SER A 119 -0.88 -2.83 0.98
C SER A 119 -0.63 -3.10 -0.51
N THR A 120 -0.26 -2.09 -1.29
CA THR A 120 0.10 -2.26 -2.70
C THR A 120 1.58 -2.58 -2.94
N SER A 121 2.39 -2.76 -1.88
CA SER A 121 3.84 -3.01 -2.02
C SER A 121 4.23 -4.29 -2.75
N TYR A 122 3.28 -5.20 -2.94
CA TYR A 122 3.46 -6.43 -3.71
C TYR A 122 3.26 -6.24 -5.21
N VAL A 123 2.65 -5.13 -5.65
CA VAL A 123 2.35 -4.89 -7.06
C VAL A 123 3.59 -5.03 -7.94
N PRO A 124 4.74 -4.40 -7.62
CA PRO A 124 5.96 -4.61 -8.41
C PRO A 124 6.40 -6.09 -8.50
N ILE A 125 6.28 -6.84 -7.40
CA ILE A 125 6.66 -8.26 -7.33
C ILE A 125 5.74 -9.11 -8.22
N PHE A 126 4.44 -8.87 -8.18
CA PHE A 126 3.48 -9.62 -9.00
C PHE A 126 3.55 -9.23 -10.48
N LEU A 127 3.89 -7.98 -10.82
CA LEU A 127 4.17 -7.58 -12.20
C LEU A 127 5.40 -8.31 -12.76
N ILE A 128 6.44 -8.53 -11.93
CA ILE A 128 7.57 -9.41 -12.28
C ILE A 128 7.08 -10.82 -12.61
N LEU A 129 6.35 -11.43 -11.67
CA LEU A 129 5.89 -12.80 -11.82
C LEU A 129 4.97 -12.96 -13.04
N CYS A 130 4.08 -12.01 -13.30
CA CYS A 130 3.21 -12.02 -14.47
C CYS A 130 3.99 -11.99 -15.80
N SER A 131 5.17 -11.39 -15.80
CA SER A 131 6.01 -11.30 -17.00
C SER A 131 6.74 -12.61 -17.29
N PHE A 132 7.15 -13.35 -16.26
CA PHE A 132 7.73 -14.69 -16.38
C PHE A 132 6.67 -15.77 -16.65
N PHE A 133 5.49 -15.65 -16.04
CA PHE A 133 4.41 -16.63 -16.10
C PHE A 133 3.17 -16.07 -16.77
N LYS A 134 3.30 -15.59 -18.02
CA LYS A 134 2.19 -14.98 -18.78
C LYS A 134 0.87 -15.79 -18.77
N PRO A 135 0.87 -17.14 -18.92
CA PRO A 135 -0.37 -17.92 -18.86
C PRO A 135 -1.07 -17.87 -17.50
N LEU A 136 -0.31 -17.64 -16.42
CA LEU A 136 -0.81 -17.55 -15.05
C LEU A 136 -1.05 -16.10 -14.61
N GLY A 137 -0.88 -15.12 -15.49
CA GLY A 137 -0.97 -13.69 -15.14
C GLY A 137 -2.27 -13.35 -14.43
N PHE A 138 -3.42 -13.82 -14.93
CA PHE A 138 -4.71 -13.59 -14.29
C PHE A 138 -4.79 -14.14 -12.85
N LEU A 139 -4.30 -15.36 -12.62
CA LEU A 139 -4.29 -15.98 -11.30
C LEU A 139 -3.37 -15.21 -10.34
N LEU A 140 -2.17 -14.86 -10.79
CA LEU A 140 -1.22 -14.05 -10.04
C LEU A 140 -1.83 -12.69 -9.64
N MET A 141 -2.64 -12.09 -10.51
CA MET A 141 -3.34 -10.84 -10.19
C MET A 141 -4.46 -11.00 -9.18
N MET A 142 -5.23 -12.08 -9.23
CA MET A 142 -6.22 -12.36 -8.19
C MET A 142 -5.55 -12.55 -6.83
N ILE A 143 -4.40 -13.23 -6.80
CA ILE A 143 -3.60 -13.41 -5.58
C ILE A 143 -3.08 -12.05 -5.09
N CYS A 144 -2.49 -11.23 -5.96
CA CYS A 144 -2.02 -9.88 -5.61
C CYS A 144 -3.14 -9.01 -5.04
N SER A 145 -4.33 -9.05 -5.65
CA SER A 145 -5.52 -8.32 -5.17
C SER A 145 -5.98 -8.82 -3.82
N SER A 146 -5.99 -10.13 -3.61
CA SER A 146 -6.41 -10.74 -2.36
C SER A 146 -5.44 -10.39 -1.23
N ILE A 147 -4.13 -10.41 -1.50
CA ILE A 147 -3.09 -10.02 -0.54
C ILE A 147 -3.20 -8.52 -0.21
N GLY A 148 -3.30 -7.66 -1.22
CA GLY A 148 -3.43 -6.21 -1.02
C GLY A 148 -4.69 -5.87 -0.22
N LEU A 149 -5.82 -6.49 -0.55
CA LEU A 149 -7.05 -6.36 0.21
C LEU A 149 -6.88 -6.86 1.64
N TYR A 150 -6.32 -8.05 1.85
CA TYR A 150 -6.11 -8.63 3.17
C TYR A 150 -5.29 -7.70 4.08
N ILE A 151 -4.16 -7.19 3.59
CA ILE A 151 -3.29 -6.26 4.34
C ILE A 151 -4.03 -4.95 4.61
N GLY A 152 -4.66 -4.38 3.58
CA GLY A 152 -5.42 -3.15 3.70
C GLY A 152 -6.52 -3.29 4.75
N MET A 153 -7.36 -4.31 4.63
CA MET A 153 -8.49 -4.56 5.53
C MET A 153 -8.04 -4.86 6.96
N ASN A 154 -7.05 -5.75 7.15
CA ASN A 154 -6.56 -6.10 8.48
C ASN A 154 -6.01 -4.91 9.24
N ASN A 155 -5.41 -3.95 8.55
CA ASN A 155 -4.85 -2.77 9.20
C ASN A 155 -5.89 -1.64 9.32
N LEU A 156 -6.70 -1.41 8.28
CA LEU A 156 -7.70 -0.34 8.24
C LEU A 156 -8.89 -0.60 9.16
N ILE A 157 -9.32 -1.85 9.35
CA ILE A 157 -10.45 -2.19 10.22
C ILE A 157 -9.98 -2.47 11.65
N ARG A 158 -8.68 -2.69 11.90
CA ARG A 158 -8.17 -3.04 13.24
C ARG A 158 -8.66 -2.07 14.31
N GLY A 159 -9.39 -2.57 15.31
CA GLY A 159 -9.91 -1.74 16.39
C GLY A 159 -11.06 -0.79 16.00
N HIS A 160 -11.62 -0.91 14.79
CA HIS A 160 -12.86 -0.26 14.42
C HIS A 160 -14.02 -1.25 14.51
N ASN A 161 -15.08 -0.81 15.17
CA ASN A 161 -16.34 -1.53 15.24
C ASN A 161 -17.35 -0.81 14.35
N PHE A 162 -17.77 -1.48 13.28
CA PHE A 162 -18.87 -0.99 12.46
C PHE A 162 -20.16 -0.94 13.27
N GLN A 163 -20.99 0.07 13.03
CA GLN A 163 -22.27 0.23 13.73
C GLN A 163 -23.25 -0.90 13.40
N ASP A 164 -23.19 -1.41 12.17
CA ASP A 164 -24.06 -2.48 11.68
C ASP A 164 -23.37 -3.36 10.63
N ASN A 165 -23.91 -4.57 10.43
CA ASN A 165 -23.40 -5.53 9.44
C ASN A 165 -23.49 -5.00 8.01
N ARG A 166 -24.44 -4.11 7.73
CA ARG A 166 -24.61 -3.50 6.41
C ARG A 166 -23.45 -2.57 6.07
N SER A 167 -23.03 -1.71 6.99
CA SER A 167 -21.87 -0.83 6.75
C SER A 167 -20.59 -1.64 6.56
N TYR A 168 -20.38 -2.70 7.35
CA TYR A 168 -19.26 -3.62 7.16
C TYR A 168 -19.28 -4.28 5.76
N PHE A 169 -20.45 -4.76 5.33
CA PHE A 169 -20.61 -5.39 4.02
C PHE A 169 -20.36 -4.40 2.87
N ILE A 170 -20.94 -3.20 2.93
CA ILE A 170 -20.74 -2.15 1.92
C ILE A 170 -19.26 -1.77 1.84
N PHE A 171 -18.59 -1.59 2.98
CA PHE A 171 -17.17 -1.30 3.04
C PHE A 171 -16.34 -2.39 2.34
N ASN A 172 -16.59 -3.67 2.67
CA ASN A 172 -15.85 -4.78 2.08
C ASN A 172 -16.05 -4.90 0.56
N ILE A 173 -17.31 -4.84 0.08
CA ILE A 173 -17.58 -4.93 -1.36
C ILE A 173 -16.94 -3.76 -2.11
N THR A 174 -17.11 -2.54 -1.60
CA THR A 174 -16.63 -1.34 -2.29
C THR A 174 -15.11 -1.34 -2.38
N THR A 175 -14.43 -1.64 -1.27
CA THR A 175 -12.96 -1.71 -1.24
C THR A 175 -12.43 -2.84 -2.12
N THR A 176 -13.05 -4.02 -2.09
CA THR A 176 -12.70 -5.17 -2.95
C THR A 176 -12.79 -4.81 -4.44
N LEU A 177 -13.92 -4.22 -4.88
CA LEU A 177 -14.11 -3.83 -6.27
C LEU A 177 -13.07 -2.80 -6.72
N ILE A 178 -12.76 -1.81 -5.87
CA ILE A 178 -11.78 -0.78 -6.17
C ILE A 178 -10.37 -1.36 -6.30
N TYR A 179 -9.95 -2.24 -5.38
CA TYR A 179 -8.65 -2.93 -5.47
C TYR A 179 -8.53 -3.75 -6.77
N TYR A 180 -9.59 -4.47 -7.12
CA TYR A 180 -9.60 -5.29 -8.33
C TYR A 180 -9.50 -4.46 -9.60
N LEU A 181 -10.32 -3.40 -9.73
CA LEU A 181 -10.30 -2.50 -10.88
C LEU A 181 -8.94 -1.80 -11.05
N TYR A 182 -8.36 -1.36 -9.94
CA TYR A 182 -7.04 -0.73 -9.95
C TYR A 182 -5.94 -1.70 -10.44
N LEU A 183 -5.93 -2.93 -9.94
CA LEU A 183 -4.93 -3.92 -10.34
C LEU A 183 -5.07 -4.34 -11.80
N LEU A 184 -6.30 -4.47 -12.30
CA LEU A 184 -6.54 -4.66 -13.73
C LEU A 184 -5.98 -3.48 -14.55
N GLY A 185 -6.24 -2.24 -14.11
CA GLY A 185 -5.75 -1.03 -14.77
C GLY A 185 -4.21 -0.94 -14.81
N ILE A 186 -3.53 -1.20 -13.69
CA ILE A 186 -2.07 -1.17 -13.60
C ILE A 186 -1.44 -2.23 -14.50
N VAL A 187 -1.99 -3.43 -14.57
CA VAL A 187 -1.48 -4.49 -15.45
C VAL A 187 -1.70 -4.14 -16.92
N TRP A 188 -2.88 -3.65 -17.27
CA TRP A 188 -3.15 -3.23 -18.64
C TRP A 188 -2.17 -2.15 -19.08
N LEU A 189 -1.92 -1.17 -18.21
CA LEU A 189 -0.93 -0.11 -18.43
C LEU A 189 0.50 -0.68 -18.55
N PHE A 190 0.90 -1.61 -17.67
CA PHE A 190 2.21 -2.24 -17.70
C PHE A 190 2.43 -3.07 -18.97
N LEU A 191 1.46 -3.91 -19.35
CA LEU A 191 1.52 -4.73 -20.56
C LEU A 191 1.45 -3.92 -21.84
N ALA A 192 0.69 -2.81 -21.86
CA ALA A 192 0.64 -1.91 -23.01
C ALA A 192 1.98 -1.21 -23.27
N ASN A 193 2.77 -0.96 -22.24
CA ASN A 193 4.09 -0.32 -22.35
C ASN A 193 5.25 -1.29 -22.65
N ILE A 194 5.01 -2.61 -22.60
CA ILE A 194 6.04 -3.64 -22.88
C ILE A 194 5.96 -4.16 -24.32
N LYS A 195 4.85 -3.91 -25.01
CA LYS A 195 4.68 -4.23 -26.44
C LYS A 195 5.29 -3.15 -27.32
#